data_AF-A0A7W1PC92-F1
#
_entry.id   AF-A0A7W1PC92-F1
#
_cell.length_a   1.000
_cell.length_b   1.000
_cell.length_c   1.000
_cell.angle_alpha   90.00
_cell.angle_beta   90.00
_cell.angle_gamma   90.00
#
_symmetry.space_group_name_H-M   'P 1'
#
loop_
_entity.id
_entity.type
_entity.pdbx_description
1 polymer ?
#
loop_
_entity_poly.entity_id
_entity_poly.type
_entity_poly.pdbx_seq_one_letter_code
_entity_poly.pdbx_strand_id
1 'polypeptide(L)' 'EEVDQILHQVTVAAEKPKPKYSFEKGDQVRINEGPFTSFNGVVDEVNVDRNTLKVMVTIFGRATPVELDFLQVEKL' A
#
# COMPACT_ATOMS: atom_id res chain seq x y z
N GLU A 1 -38.38 21.00 23.54
CA GLU A 1 -38.17 19.69 24.19
C GLU A 1 -39.05 18.70 23.43
N GLU A 2 -38.58 17.74 22.66
CA GLU A 2 -37.28 17.12 22.38
C GLU A 2 -37.40 16.59 20.94
N VAL A 3 -36.33 16.60 20.14
CA VAL A 3 -36.02 15.66 19.02
C VAL A 3 -35.02 16.24 18.00
N ASP A 4 -34.16 17.19 18.41
CA ASP A 4 -32.91 17.54 17.71
C ASP A 4 -31.86 16.38 17.68
N GLN A 5 -32.29 15.14 17.94
CA GLN A 5 -31.44 13.94 18.00
C GLN A 5 -31.35 13.15 16.69
N ILE A 6 -31.80 13.69 15.57
CA ILE A 6 -31.47 13.15 14.23
C ILE A 6 -30.29 13.94 13.63
N LEU A 7 -29.39 14.38 14.51
CA LEU A 7 -28.05 14.86 14.20
C LEU A 7 -27.12 13.65 14.38
N HIS A 8 -26.34 13.28 13.35
CA HIS A 8 -25.29 12.22 13.34
C HIS A 8 -25.69 10.76 13.08
N GLN A 9 -26.32 10.44 11.94
CA GLN A 9 -26.29 9.03 11.50
C GLN A 9 -26.24 8.78 9.99
N VAL A 10 -25.67 9.70 9.20
CA VAL A 10 -25.41 9.45 7.77
C VAL A 10 -24.03 9.95 7.32
N THR A 11 -23.04 9.98 8.21
CA THR A 11 -21.65 10.32 7.89
C THR A 11 -20.69 9.15 8.07
N VAL A 12 -21.15 7.91 7.88
CA VAL A 12 -20.27 6.73 7.89
C VAL A 12 -20.63 5.79 6.74
N ALA A 13 -20.66 6.31 5.52
CA ALA A 13 -20.80 5.48 4.31
C ALA A 13 -19.96 5.99 3.13
N ALA A 14 -18.91 6.77 3.41
CA ALA A 14 -17.98 7.26 2.40
C ALA A 14 -16.51 7.29 2.85
N GLU A 15 -16.18 6.65 3.98
CA GLU A 15 -14.82 6.18 4.19
C GLU A 15 -14.70 4.79 3.55
N LYS A 16 -14.87 4.69 2.22
CA LYS A 16 -13.97 3.78 1.52
C LYS A 16 -12.60 4.30 1.94
N PRO A 17 -11.77 3.55 2.68
CA PRO A 17 -10.45 4.06 3.00
C PRO A 17 -9.84 4.35 1.64
N LYS A 18 -9.74 5.63 1.27
CA LYS A 18 -8.84 6.06 0.20
C LYS A 18 -7.57 5.31 0.55
N PRO A 19 -7.05 4.39 -0.29
CA PRO A 19 -5.92 3.59 0.12
C PRO A 19 -4.88 4.59 0.63
N LYS A 20 -4.65 4.60 1.95
CA LYS A 20 -3.73 5.53 2.61
C LYS A 20 -2.29 5.26 2.15
N TYR A 21 -2.12 4.23 1.34
CA TYR A 21 -0.90 3.76 0.75
C TYR A 21 -0.66 4.47 -0.59
N SER A 22 -0.40 5.78 -0.51
CA SER A 22 0.42 6.42 -1.55
C SER A 22 1.86 5.96 -1.31
N PHE A 23 2.37 5.11 -2.18
CA PHE A 23 3.78 4.70 -2.18
C PHE A 23 4.60 5.72 -2.96
N GLU A 24 5.79 6.02 -2.46
CA GLU A 24 6.75 6.91 -3.08
C GLU A 24 8.08 6.18 -3.27
N LYS A 25 8.90 6.67 -4.22
CA LYS A 25 10.26 6.16 -4.39
C LYS A 25 11.04 6.35 -3.08
N GLY A 26 11.66 5.28 -2.60
CA GLY A 26 12.40 5.25 -1.35
C GLY A 26 11.62 4.71 -0.17
N ASP A 27 10.30 4.50 -0.29
CA ASP A 27 9.52 3.87 0.77
C ASP A 27 9.98 2.43 1.02
N GLN A 28 10.07 2.07 2.31
CA GLN A 28 10.24 0.69 2.71
C GLN A 28 8.90 -0.03 2.68
N VAL A 29 8.89 -1.19 2.04
CA VAL A 29 7.70 -2.01 1.91
C VAL A 29 8.02 -3.46 2.27
N ARG A 30 7.08 -4.13 2.91
CA ARG A 30 7.09 -5.57 3.10
C ARG A 30 6.25 -6.22 2.02
N ILE A 31 6.73 -7.30 1.46
CA ILE A 31 6.01 -8.09 0.48
C ILE A 31 5.18 -9.14 1.23
N ASN A 32 3.88 -9.17 0.96
CA ASN A 32 2.93 -10.02 1.65
C ASN A 32 2.45 -11.20 0.78
N GLU A 33 2.75 -11.18 -0.51
CA GLU A 33 2.35 -12.21 -1.46
C GLU A 33 3.49 -12.69 -2.38
N GLY A 34 3.30 -13.88 -2.97
CA GLY A 34 4.21 -14.45 -3.96
C GLY A 34 5.48 -15.10 -3.37
N PRO A 35 6.45 -15.46 -4.22
CA PRO A 35 7.67 -16.15 -3.79
C PRO A 35 8.60 -15.28 -2.93
N PHE A 36 8.32 -13.98 -2.86
CA PHE A 36 9.05 -12.99 -2.06
C PHE A 36 8.29 -12.57 -0.81
N THR A 37 7.25 -13.31 -0.41
CA THR A 37 6.51 -13.08 0.84
C THR A 37 7.48 -13.02 2.02
N SER A 38 7.24 -12.09 2.95
CA SER A 38 8.08 -11.82 4.14
C SER A 38 9.44 -11.16 3.86
N PHE A 39 9.80 -10.88 2.61
CA PHE A 39 10.94 -10.03 2.31
C PHE A 39 10.55 -8.56 2.41
N ASN A 40 11.50 -7.74 2.87
CA ASN A 40 11.40 -6.29 2.82
C ASN A 40 12.17 -5.78 1.60
N GLY A 41 11.66 -4.72 0.99
CA GLY A 41 12.31 -4.05 -0.12
C GLY A 41 12.09 -2.54 -0.05
N VAL A 42 12.70 -1.84 -1.00
CA VAL A 42 12.57 -0.39 -1.16
C VAL A 42 11.92 -0.10 -2.50
N VAL A 43 10.92 0.76 -2.53
CA VAL A 43 10.28 1.18 -3.77
C VAL A 43 11.30 1.96 -4.61
N ASP A 44 11.61 1.47 -5.80
CA ASP A 44 12.47 2.14 -6.78
C ASP A 44 11.65 3.01 -7.74
N GLU A 45 10.47 2.52 -8.15
CA GLU A 45 9.60 3.22 -9.09
C GLU A 45 8.13 2.89 -8.82
N VAL A 46 7.26 3.87 -9.04
CA VAL A 46 5.82 3.75 -8.85
C VAL A 46 5.16 3.96 -10.19
N ASN A 47 4.52 2.91 -10.72
CA ASN A 47 3.78 2.99 -11.97
C ASN A 47 2.28 3.08 -11.68
N VAL A 48 1.78 4.31 -11.65
CA VAL A 48 0.36 4.58 -11.37
C VAL A 48 -0.54 4.15 -12.53
N ASP A 49 -0.06 4.24 -13.77
CA ASP A 49 -0.83 3.87 -14.97
C ASP A 49 -1.10 2.36 -15.03
N ARG A 50 -0.11 1.56 -14.65
CA ARG A 50 -0.20 0.10 -14.60
C ARG A 50 -0.63 -0.43 -13.23
N ASN A 51 -0.75 0.44 -12.25
CA ASN A 51 -1.02 0.10 -10.86
C ASN A 51 0.00 -0.94 -10.31
N THR A 52 1.29 -0.76 -10.63
CA THR A 52 2.40 -1.60 -10.17
C THR A 52 3.51 -0.79 -9.49
N LEU A 53 4.29 -1.46 -8.65
CA LEU A 53 5.44 -0.95 -7.91
C LEU A 53 6.66 -1.77 -8.28
N LYS A 54 7.73 -1.07 -8.65
CA LYS A 54 9.04 -1.68 -8.81
C LYS A 54 9.77 -1.59 -7.47
N VAL A 55 9.97 -2.73 -6.83
CA VAL A 55 10.59 -2.84 -5.52
C VAL A 55 11.96 -3.49 -5.66
N MET A 56 12.97 -2.89 -5.03
CA MET A 56 14.31 -3.47 -4.92
C MET A 56 14.39 -4.30 -3.64
N VAL A 57 14.47 -5.62 -3.82
CA VAL A 57 14.61 -6.57 -2.72
C VAL A 57 16.05 -7.03 -2.64
N THR A 58 16.61 -7.08 -1.43
CA THR A 58 17.96 -7.61 -1.23
C THR A 58 17.88 -9.07 -0.82
N ILE A 59 18.31 -9.98 -1.69
CA ILE A 59 18.32 -11.42 -1.45
C ILE A 59 19.75 -11.93 -1.63
N PHE A 60 20.30 -12.60 -0.61
CA PHE A 60 21.70 -13.09 -0.61
C PHE A 60 22.75 -12.00 -0.94
N GLY A 61 22.51 -10.76 -0.49
CA GLY A 61 23.40 -9.63 -0.76
C GLY A 61 23.34 -9.10 -2.19
N ARG A 62 22.38 -9.57 -3.01
CA ARG A 62 22.12 -9.06 -4.35
C ARG A 62 20.81 -8.29 -4.37
N ALA A 63 20.83 -7.11 -4.96
CA ALA A 63 19.63 -6.33 -5.20
C ALA A 63 18.94 -6.85 -6.46
N THR A 64 17.72 -7.34 -6.31
CA THR A 64 16.90 -7.86 -7.40
C THR A 64 15.65 -6.97 -7.53
N PRO A 65 15.42 -6.34 -8.69
CA PRO A 65 14.19 -5.62 -8.94
C PRO A 65 13.04 -6.61 -9.14
N VAL A 66 11.93 -6.39 -8.45
CA VAL A 66 10.67 -7.12 -8.62
C VAL A 66 9.54 -6.15 -8.88
N GLU A 67 8.60 -6.51 -9.73
CA GLU A 67 7.39 -5.72 -10.00
C GLU A 67 6.23 -6.38 -9.26
N LEU A 68 5.53 -5.61 -8.43
CA LEU A 68 4.46 -6.08 -7.54
C LEU A 68 3.28 -5.11 -7.59
N ASP A 69 2.07 -5.62 -7.37
CA ASP A 69 0.90 -4.75 -7.26
C ASP A 69 0.86 -4.04 -5.91
N PHE A 70 0.16 -2.90 -5.84
CA PHE A 70 -0.08 -2.14 -4.61
C PHE A 70 -0.69 -2.97 -3.46
N LEU A 71 -1.40 -4.06 -3.79
CA LEU A 71 -2.04 -4.95 -2.82
C LEU A 71 -1.10 -6.02 -2.27
N GLN A 72 -0.01 -6.31 -2.99
CA GLN A 72 0.94 -7.36 -2.64
C GLN A 72 2.02 -6.88 -1.68
N VAL A 73 2.02 -5.58 -1.39
CA VAL A 73 3.00 -4.93 -0.53
C VAL A 73 2.30 -4.12 0.56
N GLU A 74 2.96 -4.01 1.70
CA GLU A 74 2.52 -3.23 2.84
C GLU A 74 3.63 -2.25 3.22
N LYS A 75 3.28 -0.98 3.38
CA LYS A 75 4.22 0.06 3.77
C LYS A 75 4.66 -0.17 5.22
N LEU A 76 5.98 -0.12 5.47
CA LEU A 76 6.58 -0.23 6.80
C LEU A 76 6.65 1.12 7.52
#